data_AF-A0A6J8A1B5-F1
#
_entry.id   AF-A0A6J8A1B5-F1
#
_cell.length_a   1.000
_cell.length_b   1.000
_cell.length_c   1.000
_cell.angle_alpha   90.00
_cell.angle_beta   90.00
_cell.angle_gamma   90.00
#
_symmetry.space_group_name_H-M   'P 1'
#
loop_
_entity.id
_entity.type
_entity.pdbx_description
1 polymer ?
#
loop_
_entity_poly.entity_id
_entity_poly.type
_entity_poly.pdbx_seq_one_letter_code
_entity_poly.pdbx_strand_id
1 'polypeptide(L)'
;MTKVQISSVITGYHVYKKKQPIGTVCYVLKDKSNVHDKESLVVKNSDSQTIGHVPATPVTLKSTLNEVLDISCSAIEIKCEIIGTPTLAFPPWVNNPNKPGAVIPCRYTIEIPGTMAPNVKDIMCKHLGYDLVNDIVKFHEVFTPPTSQSQYPDSPDWKSMTP
;
A
#
# COMPACT_ATOMS: atom_id res chain seq x y z
N MET A 1 -13.33 -3.90 -1.24
CA MET A 1 -12.10 -3.12 -1.50
C MET A 1 -11.23 -3.25 -0.27
N THR A 2 -10.01 -3.75 -0.44
CA THR A 2 -9.08 -4.01 0.68
C THR A 2 -8.16 -2.81 0.84
N LYS A 3 -7.92 -2.37 2.08
CA LYS A 3 -6.97 -1.29 2.36
C LYS A 3 -5.82 -1.82 3.18
N VAL A 4 -4.60 -1.51 2.77
CA VAL A 4 -3.37 -1.82 3.51
C VAL A 4 -2.70 -0.54 3.92
N GLN A 5 -2.29 -0.44 5.19
CA GLN A 5 -1.62 0.75 5.72
C GLN A 5 -0.24 0.40 6.27
N ILE A 6 0.80 1.07 5.78
CA ILE A 6 2.19 0.85 6.20
C ILE A 6 2.76 2.16 6.71
N SER A 7 3.19 2.19 7.98
CA SER A 7 3.89 3.33 8.55
C SER A 7 5.36 3.26 8.20
N SER A 8 5.92 4.36 7.70
CA SER A 8 7.31 4.44 7.27
C SER A 8 7.72 5.92 7.17
N VAL A 9 8.69 6.24 6.33
CA VAL A 9 9.16 7.60 6.11
C VAL A 9 9.31 7.89 4.61
N ILE A 10 9.35 9.17 4.26
CA ILE A 10 9.82 9.67 2.96
C ILE A 10 11.27 10.12 3.14
N THR A 11 12.13 9.76 2.19
CA THR A 11 13.55 10.16 2.17
C THR A 11 13.83 11.23 1.11
N GLY A 12 15.02 11.83 1.15
CA GLY A 12 15.43 12.83 0.15
C GLY A 12 14.92 14.24 0.42
N TYR A 13 14.34 14.51 1.60
CA TYR A 13 13.87 15.86 1.97
C TYR A 13 14.98 16.93 1.86
N HIS A 14 16.24 16.57 2.12
CA HIS A 14 17.37 17.47 2.00
C HIS A 14 17.61 17.99 0.56
N VAL A 15 17.12 17.26 -0.45
CA VAL A 15 17.19 17.66 -1.87
C VAL A 15 16.02 18.56 -2.23
N TYR A 16 14.80 18.15 -1.91
CA TYR A 16 13.58 18.85 -2.37
C TYR A 16 13.16 20.02 -1.47
N LYS A 17 13.41 19.91 -0.15
CA LYS A 17 13.14 20.93 0.89
C LYS A 17 11.70 21.47 0.88
N LYS A 18 10.74 20.70 0.37
CA LYS A 18 9.33 21.06 0.33
C LYS A 18 8.65 20.61 1.62
N LYS A 19 8.31 21.57 2.48
CA LYS A 19 7.47 21.31 3.66
C LYS A 19 6.03 21.03 3.19
N GLN A 20 5.46 19.95 3.67
CA GLN A 20 4.04 19.64 3.51
C GLN A 20 3.39 19.70 4.90
N PRO A 21 2.17 20.26 5.02
CA PRO A 21 1.37 20.13 6.24
C PRO A 21 1.19 18.66 6.66
N ILE A 22 1.02 18.44 7.97
CA ILE A 22 0.57 17.14 8.47
C ILE A 22 -0.85 16.89 7.95
N GLY A 23 -1.13 15.65 7.56
CA GLY A 23 -2.39 15.24 6.91
C GLY A 23 -2.39 15.43 5.38
N THR A 24 -1.34 16.02 4.80
CA THR A 24 -1.24 16.10 3.33
C THR A 24 -1.15 14.71 2.72
N VAL A 25 -2.03 14.43 1.77
CA VAL A 25 -2.02 13.21 0.96
C VAL A 25 -1.16 13.45 -0.29
N CYS A 26 -0.14 12.61 -0.43
CA CYS A 26 0.74 12.52 -1.58
C CYS A 26 0.51 11.20 -2.33
N TYR A 27 1.08 11.09 -3.52
CA TYR A 27 0.97 9.93 -4.39
C TYR A 27 2.35 9.33 -4.67
N VAL A 28 2.43 8.00 -4.67
CA VAL A 28 3.65 7.26 -5.00
C VAL A 28 3.63 6.85 -6.46
N LEU A 29 4.69 7.20 -7.19
CA LEU A 29 4.81 6.94 -8.63
C LEU A 29 6.18 6.34 -8.95
N LYS A 30 6.28 5.59 -10.05
CA LYS A 30 7.57 5.12 -10.56
C LYS A 30 8.36 6.28 -11.15
N ASP A 31 9.63 6.42 -10.77
CA ASP A 31 10.56 7.38 -11.35
C ASP A 31 11.55 6.68 -12.30
N LYS A 32 11.07 6.39 -13.52
CA LYS A 32 11.91 5.77 -14.57
C LYS A 32 13.03 6.71 -15.07
N SER A 33 12.92 8.00 -14.78
CA SER A 33 13.88 9.03 -15.19
C SER A 33 15.10 9.09 -14.28
N ASN A 34 15.04 8.47 -13.09
CA ASN A 34 16.14 8.42 -12.17
C ASN A 34 17.36 7.70 -12.81
N VAL A 35 18.51 8.37 -12.77
CA VAL A 35 19.77 7.83 -13.33
C VAL A 35 20.50 6.92 -12.36
N HIS A 36 20.18 7.00 -11.06
CA HIS A 36 20.85 6.24 -10.01
C HIS A 36 20.11 4.96 -9.63
N ASP A 37 18.78 4.96 -9.68
CA ASP A 37 17.94 3.81 -9.30
C ASP A 37 16.73 3.70 -10.22
N LYS A 38 16.75 2.72 -11.14
CA LYS A 38 15.64 2.48 -12.09
C LYS A 38 14.36 1.99 -11.43
N GLU A 39 14.45 1.50 -10.20
CA GLU A 39 13.32 1.08 -9.38
C GLU A 39 12.87 2.16 -8.40
N SER A 40 13.40 3.38 -8.53
CA SER A 40 13.05 4.51 -7.66
C SER A 40 11.55 4.79 -7.70
N LEU A 41 10.98 5.02 -6.52
CA LEU A 41 9.61 5.45 -6.36
C LEU A 41 9.61 6.86 -5.76
N VAL A 42 9.02 7.80 -6.49
CA VAL A 42 8.91 9.20 -6.11
C VAL A 42 7.59 9.46 -5.40
N VAL A 43 7.62 10.34 -4.40
CA VAL A 43 6.42 10.82 -3.71
C VAL A 43 6.14 12.24 -4.17
N LYS A 44 4.95 12.46 -4.75
CA LYS A 44 4.50 13.76 -5.26
C LYS A 44 3.25 14.25 -4.56
N ASN A 45 3.15 15.55 -4.33
CA ASN A 45 1.92 16.16 -3.82
C ASN A 45 0.88 16.38 -4.95
N SER A 46 -0.29 16.95 -4.62
CA SER A 46 -1.36 17.28 -5.57
C SER A 46 -0.91 18.23 -6.69
N ASP A 47 0.09 19.07 -6.45
CA ASP A 47 0.64 20.01 -7.43
C ASP A 47 1.71 19.37 -8.31
N SER A 48 1.83 18.04 -8.30
CA SER A 48 2.86 17.28 -9.01
C SER A 48 4.30 17.62 -8.61
N GLN A 49 4.50 18.27 -7.45
CA GLN A 49 5.82 18.57 -6.91
C GLN A 49 6.38 17.36 -6.18
N THR A 50 7.63 17.01 -6.47
CA THR A 50 8.34 15.96 -5.74
C THR A 50 8.66 16.41 -4.32
N ILE A 51 8.24 15.61 -3.35
CA ILE A 51 8.47 15.81 -1.92
C ILE A 51 9.66 14.96 -1.45
N GLY A 52 9.86 13.81 -2.08
CA GLY A 52 10.95 12.89 -1.78
C GLY A 52 10.76 11.54 -2.47
N HIS A 53 11.36 10.51 -1.89
CA HIS A 53 11.29 9.14 -2.39
C HIS A 53 10.86 8.16 -1.31
N VAL A 54 10.27 7.06 -1.74
CA VAL A 54 10.16 5.87 -0.90
C VAL A 54 11.58 5.43 -0.51
N PRO A 55 11.84 5.12 0.76
CA PRO A 55 13.16 4.75 1.22
C PRO A 55 13.65 3.49 0.50
N ALA A 56 14.93 3.49 0.10
CA ALA A 56 15.59 2.30 -0.42
C ALA A 56 15.84 1.24 0.67
N THR A 57 15.83 1.65 1.95
CA THR A 57 16.03 0.78 3.11
C THR A 57 14.88 0.93 4.12
N PRO A 58 14.30 -0.17 4.63
CA PRO A 58 14.53 -1.54 4.20
C PRO A 58 14.07 -1.74 2.73
N VAL A 59 14.85 -2.51 1.97
CA VAL A 59 14.62 -2.79 0.52
C VAL A 59 13.21 -3.31 0.28
N THR A 60 12.67 -4.03 1.26
CA THR A 60 11.38 -4.70 1.24
C THR A 60 10.21 -3.77 0.91
N LEU A 61 10.17 -2.55 1.47
CA LEU A 61 9.06 -1.63 1.18
C LEU A 61 9.09 -1.14 -0.27
N LYS A 62 10.23 -0.67 -0.75
CA LYS A 62 10.37 -0.19 -2.13
C LYS A 62 10.01 -1.29 -3.12
N SER A 63 10.57 -2.49 -2.94
CA SER A 63 10.31 -3.64 -3.82
C SER A 63 8.84 -4.06 -3.79
N THR A 64 8.20 -4.09 -2.61
CA THR A 64 6.76 -4.37 -2.47
C THR A 64 5.93 -3.38 -3.28
N LEU A 65 6.12 -2.08 -3.06
CA LEU A 65 5.32 -1.05 -3.73
C LEU A 65 5.57 -1.03 -5.25
N ASN A 66 6.80 -1.31 -5.67
CA ASN A 66 7.18 -1.35 -7.08
C ASN A 66 6.49 -2.51 -7.82
N GLU A 67 6.52 -3.71 -7.24
CA GLU A 67 5.87 -4.91 -7.79
C GLU A 67 4.33 -4.77 -7.78
N VAL A 68 3.75 -4.17 -6.72
CA VAL A 68 2.31 -3.83 -6.68
C VAL A 68 1.94 -2.89 -7.83
N LEU A 69 2.75 -1.86 -8.09
CA LEU A 69 2.52 -0.94 -9.19
C LEU A 69 2.64 -1.63 -10.57
N ASP A 70 3.52 -2.62 -10.73
CA ASP A 70 3.66 -3.36 -12.01
C ASP A 70 2.43 -4.21 -12.34
N ILE A 71 1.90 -4.95 -11.37
CA ILE A 71 0.76 -5.85 -11.62
C ILE A 71 -0.56 -5.10 -11.79
N SER A 72 -0.61 -3.84 -11.37
CA SER A 72 -1.88 -3.14 -11.19
C SER A 72 -2.46 -2.50 -12.44
N CYS A 73 -1.74 -2.38 -13.57
CA CYS A 73 -2.25 -1.78 -14.83
C CYS A 73 -3.15 -0.53 -14.64
N SER A 74 -2.88 0.33 -13.64
CA SER A 74 -3.65 1.53 -13.21
C SER A 74 -4.81 1.33 -12.24
N ALA A 75 -5.13 0.10 -11.82
CA ALA A 75 -6.24 -0.20 -10.90
C ALA A 75 -5.90 -0.01 -9.41
N ILE A 76 -4.62 0.16 -9.06
CA ILE A 76 -4.17 0.36 -7.68
C ILE A 76 -3.52 1.73 -7.57
N GLU A 77 -4.01 2.50 -6.61
CA GLU A 77 -3.42 3.78 -6.21
C GLU A 77 -2.72 3.62 -4.86
N ILE A 78 -1.50 4.16 -4.77
CA ILE A 78 -0.71 4.17 -3.54
C ILE A 78 -0.61 5.60 -3.05
N LYS A 79 -1.34 5.87 -1.96
CA LYS A 79 -1.35 7.17 -1.26
C LYS A 79 -0.30 7.18 -0.17
N CYS A 80 0.22 8.36 0.15
CA CYS A 80 1.19 8.58 1.22
C CYS A 80 0.76 9.79 2.03
N GLU A 81 0.29 9.59 3.25
CA GLU A 81 -0.14 10.66 4.16
C GLU A 81 1.04 11.11 5.03
N ILE A 82 1.29 12.42 5.10
CA ILE A 82 2.30 12.99 6.01
C ILE A 82 1.76 12.96 7.44
N ILE A 83 2.43 12.25 8.35
CA ILE A 83 1.98 12.10 9.74
C ILE A 83 2.88 12.82 10.75
N GLY A 84 3.92 13.52 10.29
CA GLY A 84 4.85 14.23 11.14
C GLY A 84 5.68 15.25 10.37
N THR A 85 6.43 16.06 11.12
CA THR A 85 7.35 17.03 10.54
C THR A 85 8.65 16.36 10.08
N PRO A 86 9.37 16.95 9.10
CA PRO A 86 10.72 16.50 8.77
C PRO A 86 11.60 16.41 10.02
N THR A 87 12.28 15.28 10.19
CA THR A 87 13.16 14.98 11.33
C THR A 87 14.48 14.40 10.85
N LEU A 88 15.48 14.32 11.72
CA LEU A 88 16.72 13.63 11.43
C LEU A 88 16.45 12.15 11.15
N ALA A 89 17.13 11.60 10.15
CA ALA A 89 17.08 10.17 9.86
C ALA A 89 17.51 9.38 11.10
N PHE A 90 16.79 8.28 11.33
CA PHE A 90 17.03 7.32 12.41
C PHE A 90 17.05 5.91 11.82
N PRO A 91 17.64 4.90 12.49
CA PRO A 91 17.66 3.54 11.97
C PRO A 91 16.26 3.03 11.58
N PRO A 92 16.11 2.28 10.47
CA PRO A 92 17.13 1.82 9.53
C PRO A 92 17.46 2.82 8.39
N TRP A 93 16.94 4.05 8.44
CA TRP A 93 17.02 5.05 7.35
C TRP A 93 18.26 5.94 7.40
N VAL A 94 19.24 5.60 8.25
CA VAL A 94 20.52 6.32 8.37
C VAL A 94 21.54 5.67 7.44
N ASN A 95 21.85 6.34 6.33
CA ASN A 95 22.91 5.90 5.42
C ASN A 95 24.31 6.31 5.91
N ASN A 96 24.42 7.40 6.68
CA ASN A 96 25.67 7.88 7.25
C ASN A 96 25.42 8.46 8.65
N PRO A 97 25.90 7.82 9.73
CA PRO A 97 25.70 8.29 11.11
C PRO A 97 26.24 9.70 11.37
N ASN A 98 27.27 10.13 10.63
CA ASN A 98 27.90 11.44 10.80
C ASN A 98 27.16 12.57 10.06
N LYS A 99 26.27 12.21 9.14
CA LYS A 99 25.42 13.15 8.38
C LYS A 99 24.04 12.50 8.19
N PRO A 100 23.28 12.31 9.28
CA PRO A 100 21.94 11.76 9.15
C PRO A 100 21.15 12.71 8.26
N GLY A 101 20.68 12.22 7.11
CA GLY A 101 19.80 12.97 6.24
C GLY A 101 18.51 13.35 6.97
N ALA A 102 17.58 14.00 6.28
CA ALA A 102 16.25 14.25 6.82
C ALA A 102 15.23 13.26 6.23
N VAL A 103 14.30 12.81 7.09
CA VAL A 103 13.18 11.95 6.75
C VAL A 103 11.87 12.59 7.16
N ILE A 104 10.78 12.27 6.47
CA ILE A 104 9.43 12.75 6.82
C ILE A 104 8.58 11.55 7.22
N PRO A 105 8.09 11.44 8.47
CA PRO A 105 7.19 10.38 8.86
C PRO A 105 5.92 10.36 8.00
N CYS A 106 5.56 9.19 7.50
CA CYS A 106 4.38 9.03 6.64
C CYS A 106 3.66 7.70 6.85
N ARG A 107 2.44 7.63 6.31
CA ARG A 107 1.64 6.40 6.21
C ARG A 107 1.27 6.14 4.76
N TYR A 108 1.78 5.04 4.22
CA TYR A 108 1.37 4.55 2.90
C TYR A 108 0.03 3.84 3.00
N THR A 109 -0.91 4.15 2.11
CA THR A 109 -2.19 3.46 1.98
C THR A 109 -2.30 2.90 0.57
N ILE A 110 -2.49 1.59 0.48
CA ILE A 110 -2.67 0.86 -0.78
C ILE A 110 -4.13 0.43 -0.84
N GLU A 111 -4.85 0.94 -1.83
CA GLU A 111 -6.26 0.61 -2.05
C GLU A 111 -6.37 -0.45 -3.14
N ILE A 112 -6.82 -1.66 -2.76
CA ILE A 112 -6.74 -2.86 -3.58
C ILE A 112 -8.16 -3.30 -3.99
N PRO A 113 -8.46 -3.42 -5.29
CA PRO A 113 -9.68 -4.07 -5.77
C PRO A 113 -9.78 -5.51 -5.25
N GLY A 114 -10.99 -5.98 -4.93
CA GLY A 114 -11.18 -7.32 -4.36
C GLY A 114 -10.60 -8.44 -5.23
N THR A 115 -10.65 -8.28 -6.56
CA THR A 115 -10.08 -9.20 -7.54
C THR A 115 -8.55 -9.28 -7.54
N MET A 116 -7.86 -8.26 -7.02
CA MET A 116 -6.40 -8.17 -6.97
C MET A 116 -5.84 -8.50 -5.58
N ALA A 117 -6.70 -8.62 -4.56
CA ALA A 117 -6.30 -8.80 -3.17
C ALA A 117 -5.39 -10.04 -2.95
N PRO A 118 -5.65 -11.22 -3.57
CA PRO A 118 -4.76 -12.37 -3.43
C PRO A 118 -3.35 -12.10 -3.98
N ASN A 119 -3.25 -11.55 -5.20
CA ASN A 119 -1.96 -11.27 -5.83
C ASN A 119 -1.14 -10.24 -5.04
N VAL A 120 -1.80 -9.18 -4.53
CA VAL A 120 -1.13 -8.19 -3.69
C VAL A 120 -0.72 -8.78 -2.34
N LYS A 121 -1.52 -9.68 -1.75
CA LYS A 121 -1.16 -10.41 -0.54
C LYS A 121 0.11 -11.22 -0.75
N ASP A 122 0.21 -11.95 -1.85
CA ASP A 122 1.38 -12.78 -2.15
C ASP A 122 2.65 -11.93 -2.32
N ILE A 123 2.56 -10.79 -3.03
CA ILE A 123 3.67 -9.83 -3.15
C ILE A 123 4.08 -9.30 -1.78
N MET A 124 3.12 -8.93 -0.94
CA MET A 124 3.41 -8.45 0.41
C MET A 124 4.06 -9.54 1.25
N CYS A 125 3.56 -10.76 1.23
CA CYS A 125 4.14 -11.88 1.99
C CYS A 125 5.57 -12.19 1.53
N LYS A 126 5.82 -12.14 0.21
CA LYS A 126 7.14 -12.36 -0.40
C LYS A 126 8.20 -11.38 0.13
N HIS A 127 7.85 -10.11 0.29
CA HIS A 127 8.81 -9.06 0.65
C HIS A 127 8.81 -8.68 2.14
N LEU A 128 7.65 -8.68 2.78
CA LEU A 128 7.46 -8.24 4.17
C LEU A 128 7.40 -9.40 5.17
N GLY A 129 7.19 -10.62 4.69
CA GLY A 129 6.98 -11.81 5.53
C GLY A 129 5.51 -11.99 5.93
N TYR A 130 5.10 -13.24 6.12
CA TYR A 130 3.70 -13.60 6.41
C TYR A 130 3.19 -13.03 7.73
N ASP A 131 4.01 -13.06 8.79
CA ASP A 131 3.62 -12.60 10.12
C ASP A 131 3.27 -11.11 10.10
N LEU A 132 4.15 -10.31 9.51
CA LEU A 132 3.96 -8.87 9.38
C LEU A 132 2.74 -8.52 8.52
N VAL A 133 2.48 -9.30 7.47
CA VAL A 133 1.31 -9.07 6.59
C VAL A 133 0.00 -9.40 7.28
N ASN A 134 -0.05 -10.45 8.10
CA ASN A 134 -1.27 -10.79 8.85
C ASN A 134 -1.59 -9.73 9.92
N ASP A 135 -0.58 -9.12 10.52
CA ASP A 135 -0.75 -8.03 11.49
C ASP A 135 -1.15 -6.70 10.82
N ILE A 136 -0.58 -6.40 9.66
CA ILE A 136 -0.81 -5.15 8.93
C ILE A 136 -2.09 -5.19 8.09
N VAL A 137 -2.40 -6.34 7.51
CA VAL A 137 -3.50 -6.49 6.57
C VAL A 137 -4.67 -7.21 7.21
N LYS A 138 -5.58 -6.42 7.77
CA LYS A 138 -6.95 -6.87 7.99
C LYS A 138 -7.65 -6.99 6.64
N PHE A 139 -7.39 -8.09 5.92
CA PHE A 139 -8.27 -8.51 4.84
C PHE A 139 -9.65 -8.68 5.45
N HIS A 140 -10.51 -7.68 5.28
CA HIS A 140 -11.93 -7.90 5.45
C HIS A 140 -12.29 -8.80 4.29
N GLU A 141 -12.28 -10.11 4.53
CA GLU A 141 -12.95 -11.05 3.64
C GLU A 141 -14.38 -10.52 3.51
N VAL A 142 -14.67 -9.92 2.36
CA VAL A 142 -16.06 -9.71 1.97
C VAL A 142 -16.55 -11.12 1.76
N PHE A 143 -17.19 -11.67 2.79
CA PHE A 143 -17.91 -12.93 2.73
C PHE A 143 -18.92 -12.76 1.60
N THR A 144 -18.57 -13.19 0.40
CA THR A 144 -19.58 -13.46 -0.61
C THR A 144 -20.43 -14.56 0.00
N PRO A 145 -21.72 -14.32 0.31
CA PRO A 145 -22.57 -15.42 0.71
C PRO A 145 -22.42 -16.49 -0.36
N PRO A 146 -22.33 -17.78 0.00
CA PRO A 146 -22.32 -18.82 -1.00
C PRO A 146 -23.50 -18.54 -1.92
N THR A 147 -23.24 -18.47 -3.22
CA THR A 147 -24.29 -18.53 -4.23
C THR A 147 -24.86 -19.94 -4.13
N SER A 148 -25.63 -20.20 -3.08
CA SER A 148 -26.49 -21.35 -3.00
C SER A 148 -27.54 -21.12 -4.07
N GLN A 149 -27.29 -21.67 -5.25
CA GLN A 149 -28.35 -22.37 -5.97
C GLN A 149 -28.92 -23.43 -5.03
N SER A 150 -29.82 -23.01 -4.14
CA SER A 150 -30.75 -23.91 -3.50
C SER A 150 -31.83 -24.18 -4.54
N GLN A 151 -31.66 -25.31 -5.23
CA GLN A 151 -32.79 -26.09 -5.68
C GLN A 151 -33.63 -26.38 -4.43
N TYR A 152 -34.71 -25.62 -4.24
CA TYR A 152 -35.81 -26.12 -3.44
C TYR A 152 -36.47 -27.22 -4.27
N PRO A 153 -36.56 -28.47 -3.78
CA PRO A 153 -37.52 -29.40 -4.36
C PRO A 153 -38.92 -28.83 -4.15
N ASP A 154 -39.75 -28.95 -5.19
CA ASP A 154 -41.15 -28.51 -5.19
C ASP A 154 -41.86 -28.97 -3.91
N SER A 155 -42.56 -28.02 -3.28
CA SER A 155 -43.37 -28.26 -2.09
C SER A 155 -44.40 -29.36 -2.36
N PRO A 156 -44.60 -30.34 -1.45
CA PRO A 156 -45.66 -31.33 -1.62
C PRO A 156 -47.03 -30.66 -1.49
N ASP A 157 -47.90 -31.01 -2.43
CA ASP A 157 -49.28 -30.53 -2.57
C ASP A 157 -50.15 -31.09 -1.43
N TRP A 158 -50.56 -30.22 -0.51
CA TRP A 158 -51.27 -30.57 0.73
C TRP A 158 -52.78 -30.75 0.55
N LYS A 159 -53.28 -30.82 -0.70
CA LYS A 159 -54.72 -30.92 -1.00
C LYS A 159 -55.28 -32.34 -1.16
N SER A 160 -54.50 -33.39 -0.94
CA SER A 160 -54.91 -34.77 -1.26
C SER A 160 -55.02 -35.72 -0.07
N MET A 161 -55.39 -35.22 1.12
CA MET A 161 -55.76 -36.08 2.25
C MET A 161 -57.10 -35.66 2.88
N THR A 162 -58.18 -36.16 2.29
CA THR A 162 -59.43 -36.54 3.00
C THR A 162 -59.82 -37.92 2.49
N PRO A 163 -60.23 -38.82 3.39
CA PRO A 163 -61.67 -39.04 3.58
C PRO A 163 -62.17 -38.59 4.96
#